data_AF-A0A3N5KP01-F1
#
_entry.id   AF-A0A3N5KP01-F1
#
_cell.length_a   1.000
_cell.length_b   1.000
_cell.length_c   1.000
_cell.angle_alpha   90.00
_cell.angle_beta   90.00
_cell.angle_gamma   90.00
#
_symmetry.space_group_name_H-M   'P 1'
#
loop_
_entity.id
_entity.type
_entity.pdbx_description
1 polymer ?
#
loop_
_entity_poly.entity_id
_entity_poly.type
_entity_poly.pdbx_seq_one_letter_code
_entity_poly.pdbx_strand_id
1 'polypeptide(L)' 'MRDAYRLWAENPRHPSLRFKKVHDTLPIFSVRVDLDWRAVGVLRDDTMIWFWVGPHDEYENMLKHL' A
#
# COMPACT_ATOMS: atom_id res chain seq x y z
N MET A 1 7.72 5.85 -9.14
CA MET A 1 7.00 6.47 -8.00
C MET A 1 5.84 7.38 -8.41
N ARG A 2 6.02 8.39 -9.30
CA ARG A 2 4.92 9.30 -9.69
C ARG A 2 3.73 8.61 -10.38
N ASP A 3 3.99 7.62 -11.23
CA ASP A 3 2.91 7.01 -12.03
C ASP A 3 2.02 6.05 -11.23
N ALA A 4 2.58 5.36 -10.23
CA ALA A 4 1.80 4.52 -9.33
C ALA A 4 0.88 5.35 -8.42
N TYR A 5 1.36 6.51 -7.94
CA TYR A 5 0.53 7.43 -7.17
C TYR A 5 -0.60 8.02 -8.02
N ARG A 6 -0.31 8.41 -9.27
CA ARG A 6 -1.33 8.90 -10.21
C ARG A 6 -2.37 7.82 -10.51
N LEU A 7 -1.93 6.60 -10.82
CA LEU A 7 -2.81 5.47 -11.05
C LEU A 7 -3.66 5.15 -9.83
N TRP A 8 -3.08 5.23 -8.62
CA TRP A 8 -3.83 5.08 -7.38
C TRP A 8 -4.84 6.22 -7.15
N ALA A 9 -4.47 7.48 -7.42
CA ALA A 9 -5.37 8.61 -7.26
C ALA A 9 -6.54 8.57 -8.27
N GLU A 10 -6.29 8.11 -9.49
CA GLU A 10 -7.30 7.97 -10.54
C GLU A 10 -8.17 6.71 -10.37
N ASN A 11 -7.55 5.59 -10.01
CA ASN A 11 -8.24 4.31 -9.81
C ASN A 11 -7.56 3.47 -8.71
N PRO A 12 -7.90 3.69 -7.43
CA PRO A 12 -7.34 2.93 -6.31
C PRO A 12 -7.57 1.42 -6.40
N ARG A 13 -8.60 0.99 -7.16
CA ARG A 13 -8.99 -0.42 -7.35
C ARG A 13 -8.38 -1.03 -8.61
N HIS A 14 -7.45 -0.35 -9.27
CA HIS A 14 -6.82 -0.89 -10.46
C HIS A 14 -6.09 -2.21 -10.13
N PRO A 15 -6.31 -3.31 -10.89
CA PRO A 15 -5.78 -4.63 -10.54
C PRO A 15 -4.25 -4.69 -10.40
N SER A 16 -3.52 -3.84 -11.13
CA SER A 16 -2.04 -3.78 -11.04
C SER A 16 -1.54 -3.27 -9.69
N LEU A 17 -2.33 -2.41 -9.03
CA LEU A 17 -2.00 -1.85 -7.71
C LEU A 17 -2.14 -2.88 -6.60
N ARG A 18 -2.86 -3.98 -6.82
CA ARG A 18 -3.11 -5.04 -5.82
C ARG A 18 -3.47 -4.46 -4.44
N PHE A 19 -4.27 -3.41 -4.44
CA PHE A 19 -4.67 -2.69 -3.23
C PHE A 19 -5.44 -3.63 -2.31
N LYS A 20 -4.91 -3.89 -1.11
CA LYS A 20 -5.49 -4.85 -0.16
C LYS A 20 -5.26 -4.47 1.29
N LYS A 21 -6.17 -4.88 2.17
CA LYS A 21 -5.96 -4.83 3.62
C LYS A 21 -4.88 -5.85 4.00
N VAL A 22 -3.93 -5.45 4.83
CA VAL A 22 -2.78 -6.28 5.25
C VAL A 22 -2.69 -6.52 6.75
N HIS A 23 -3.66 -6.01 7.50
CA HIS A 23 -3.78 -6.22 8.94
C HIS A 23 -5.20 -6.67 9.27
N ASP A 24 -5.34 -7.58 10.24
CA ASP A 24 -6.63 -8.21 10.56
C ASP A 24 -7.62 -7.20 11.17
N THR A 25 -7.21 -6.49 12.22
CA THR A 25 -8.07 -5.55 12.94
C THR A 25 -7.94 -4.11 12.42
N LEU A 26 -6.72 -3.58 12.32
CA LEU A 26 -6.46 -2.20 11.92
C LEU A 26 -6.74 -1.96 10.42
N PRO A 27 -7.20 -0.75 10.03
CA PRO A 27 -7.45 -0.40 8.63
C PRO A 27 -6.14 -0.10 7.89
N ILE A 28 -5.18 -1.02 7.93
CA ILE A 28 -3.89 -0.91 7.25
C ILE A 28 -3.98 -1.60 5.89
N PHE A 29 -3.55 -0.87 4.85
CA PHE A 29 -3.62 -1.28 3.47
C PHE A 29 -2.24 -1.20 2.82
N SER A 30 -1.99 -2.11 1.88
CA SER A 30 -0.80 -2.13 1.05
C SER A 30 -1.17 -1.89 -0.41
N VAL A 31 -0.29 -1.19 -1.12
CA VAL A 31 -0.37 -0.98 -2.56
C VAL A 31 0.95 -1.34 -3.23
N ARG A 32 0.84 -1.97 -4.39
CA ARG A 32 1.93 -2.29 -5.29
C ARG A 32 2.27 -1.07 -6.14
N VAL A 33 3.45 -0.50 -5.88
CA VAL A 33 3.99 0.64 -6.64
C VAL A 33 4.60 0.14 -7.95
N ASP A 34 5.39 -0.93 -7.88
CA ASP A 34 5.96 -1.65 -9.05
C ASP A 34 6.25 -3.13 -8.67
N LEU A 35 7.15 -3.84 -9.37
CA LEU A 35 7.49 -5.23 -8.99
C LEU A 35 8.12 -5.30 -7.60
N ASP A 36 9.04 -4.39 -7.31
CA ASP A 36 9.97 -4.45 -6.19
C ASP A 36 9.59 -3.51 -5.05
N TRP A 37 8.67 -2.57 -5.25
CA TRP A 37 8.29 -1.56 -4.25
C TRP A 37 6.83 -1.68 -3.80
N ARG A 38 6.63 -1.49 -2.50
CA ARG A 38 5.32 -1.44 -1.84
C ARG A 38 5.19 -0.15 -1.04
N ALA A 39 3.96 0.35 -0.92
CA ALA A 39 3.62 1.40 0.03
C ALA A 39 2.51 0.89 0.95
N VAL A 40 2.59 1.29 2.22
CA VAL A 40 1.64 0.89 3.26
C VAL A 40 1.10 2.13 3.95
N GLY A 41 -0.21 2.12 4.15
CA GLY A 41 -0.95 3.25 4.69
C GLY A 41 -2.13 2.81 5.52
N VAL A 42 -2.67 3.75 6.28
CA VAL A 42 -3.89 3.57 7.05
C VAL A 42 -5.02 4.35 6.38
N LEU A 43 -6.18 3.70 6.22
CA LEU A 43 -7.39 4.37 5.74
C LEU A 43 -8.17 4.89 6.95
N ARG A 44 -8.38 6.21 7.03
CA ARG A 44 -9.19 6.89 8.05
C ARG A 44 -10.14 7.86 7.37
N ASP A 45 -11.43 7.76 7.64
CA ASP A 45 -12.45 8.70 7.12
C ASP A 45 -12.29 8.99 5.62
N ASP A 46 -12.20 7.90 4.82
CA ASP A 46 -11.93 7.92 3.37
C ASP A 46 -10.59 8.55 2.92
N THR A 47 -9.74 8.93 3.86
CA THR A 47 -8.41 9.47 3.62
C THR A 47 -7.36 8.40 3.83
N MET A 48 -6.57 8.12 2.79
CA MET A 48 -5.42 7.23 2.87
C MET A 48 -4.18 8.00 3.34
N ILE A 49 -3.61 7.58 4.48
CA ILE A 49 -2.38 8.14 5.03
C ILE A 49 -1.26 7.11 4.86
N TRP A 50 -0.36 7.37 3.92
CA TRP A 50 0.83 6.54 3.68
C TRP A 50 1.89 6.83 4.74
N PHE A 51 2.31 5.82 5.50
CA PHE A 51 3.33 5.95 6.54
C PHE A 51 4.61 5.18 6.22
N TRP A 52 4.58 4.29 5.23
CA TRP A 52 5.74 3.49 4.84
C TRP A 52 5.78 3.27 3.33
N VAL A 53 6.99 3.31 2.77
CA VAL A 53 7.28 2.92 1.39
C VAL A 53 8.67 2.30 1.33
N GLY A 54 8.79 1.16 0.67
CA GLY A 54 10.04 0.42 0.67
C GLY A 54 10.03 -0.78 -0.27
N PRO A 55 11.17 -1.49 -0.35
CA PRO A 55 11.32 -2.65 -1.19
C PRO A 55 10.51 -3.86 -0.65
N HIS A 56 10.29 -4.84 -1.50
CA HIS A 56 9.40 -5.97 -1.24
C HIS A 56 9.88 -6.82 -0.07
N ASP A 57 11.19 -7.03 0.07
CA ASP A 57 11.80 -7.77 1.17
C ASP A 57 11.60 -7.09 2.52
N GLU A 58 11.80 -5.77 2.59
CA GLU A 58 11.51 -4.98 3.79
C GLU A 58 10.02 -4.98 4.12
N TYR A 59 9.16 -4.90 3.10
CA TYR A 59 7.71 -5.05 3.27
C TYR A 59 7.33 -6.39 3.90
N GLU A 60 7.86 -7.50 3.37
CA GLU A 60 7.58 -8.84 3.91
C GLU A 60 8.09 -8.98 5.35
N ASN A 61 9.22 -8.34 5.69
CA ASN A 61 9.71 -8.32 7.06
C ASN A 61 8.82 -7.45 7.97
N MET A 62 8.39 -6.27 7.51
CA MET A 62 7.50 -5.38 8.25
C MET A 62 6.16 -6.05 8.57
N LEU A 63 5.58 -6.78 7.60
CA LEU A 63 4.32 -7.50 7.79
C LEU A 63 4.38 -8.56 8.91
N LYS A 64 5.55 -9.13 9.20
CA LYS A 64 5.70 -10.11 10.29
C LYS A 64 5.57 -9.50 11.68
N HIS A 65 5.68 -8.18 11.77
CA HIS A 65 5.65 -7.43 13.03
C HIS A 65 4.39 -6.56 13.17
N LEU A 66 3.47 -6.64 12.20
CA LEU A 66 2.15 -6.02 12.19
C LEU A 66 1.11 -7.04 12.63
#